data_AF-A0A7J2R4Z0-F1
#
_entry.id   AF-A0A7J2R4Z0-F1
#
_cell.length_a   1.000
_cell.length_b   1.000
_cell.length_c   1.000
_cell.angle_alpha   90.00
_cell.angle_beta   90.00
_cell.angle_gamma   90.00
#
_symmetry.space_group_name_H-M   'P 1'
#
loop_
_entity.id
_entity.type
_entity.pdbx_description
1 polymer ?
#
loop_
_entity_poly.entity_id
_entity_poly.type
_entity_poly.pdbx_seq_one_letter_code
_entity_poly.pdbx_strand_id
1 'polypeptide(L)'
;MKGKLDTKTIRNRIHNVEDITLKSIADIVAFKISKSPDDRGPENNFLSAEETTAEYISENFSTMDEFNEKLSKLDEGAKGMQAMADIVYQYYEDKDRLSFDVVKDDISSKKDITLKTITDLIAYKISQSSNDKGPDLNFISAQTFVAEYVSRNFRNKTELENKLSKLGKDMKGLNAFADIVYNYSVNKDR
;
A
#
# COMPACT_ATOMS: atom_id res chain seq x y z
N MET A 1 -31.68 -6.19 6.17
CA MET A 1 -30.21 -6.23 6.31
C MET A 1 -29.72 -4.79 6.36
N LYS A 2 -29.23 -4.30 7.50
CA LYS A 2 -28.53 -2.99 7.53
C LYS A 2 -27.25 -3.18 6.71
N GLY A 3 -27.11 -2.43 5.62
CA GLY A 3 -25.94 -2.51 4.76
C GLY A 3 -24.69 -2.19 5.56
N LYS A 4 -23.66 -3.03 5.46
CA LYS A 4 -22.33 -2.78 6.00
C LYS A 4 -21.87 -1.38 5.55
N LEU A 5 -21.21 -0.64 6.44
CA LEU A 5 -20.60 0.63 6.08
C LEU A 5 -19.68 0.43 4.86
N ASP A 6 -19.98 1.15 3.79
CA ASP A 6 -19.21 1.05 2.55
C ASP A 6 -17.99 1.98 2.62
N THR A 7 -16.82 1.43 2.29
CA THR A 7 -15.53 2.15 2.34
C THR A 7 -15.57 3.41 1.46
N LYS A 8 -16.18 3.35 0.28
CA LYS A 8 -16.29 4.51 -0.61
C LYS A 8 -17.18 5.61 -0.01
N THR A 9 -18.22 5.22 0.71
CA THR A 9 -19.10 6.16 1.42
C THR A 9 -18.36 6.88 2.55
N ILE A 10 -17.60 6.16 3.38
CA ILE A 10 -16.79 6.78 4.45
C ILE A 10 -15.72 7.71 3.86
N ARG A 11 -15.05 7.23 2.81
CA ARG A 11 -14.02 7.98 2.10
C ARG A 11 -14.55 9.31 1.55
N ASN A 12 -15.71 9.28 0.89
CA ASN A 12 -16.37 10.50 0.40
C ASN A 12 -16.71 11.47 1.53
N ARG A 13 -17.15 10.97 2.71
CA ARG A 13 -17.43 11.84 3.87
C ARG A 13 -16.19 12.55 4.39
N ILE A 14 -15.04 11.89 4.35
CA ILE A 14 -13.75 12.49 4.68
C ILE A 14 -13.37 13.53 3.62
N HIS A 15 -13.37 13.14 2.35
CA HIS A 15 -12.92 13.97 1.23
C HIS A 15 -13.72 15.27 1.08
N ASN A 16 -15.04 15.17 1.18
CA ASN A 16 -15.96 16.30 1.06
C ASN A 16 -16.17 17.07 2.37
N VAL A 17 -15.50 16.66 3.46
CA VAL A 17 -15.65 17.25 4.81
C VAL A 17 -17.10 17.21 5.29
N GLU A 18 -17.84 16.16 4.94
CA GLU A 18 -19.20 15.92 5.43
C GLU A 18 -19.19 15.45 6.89
N ASP A 19 -18.06 14.89 7.34
CA ASP A 19 -17.83 14.47 8.72
C ASP A 19 -16.48 15.01 9.21
N ILE A 20 -16.54 16.05 10.05
CA ILE A 20 -15.36 16.75 10.56
C ILE A 20 -14.52 15.86 11.47
N THR A 21 -15.14 14.91 12.18
CA THR A 21 -14.47 13.99 13.08
C THR A 21 -13.64 13.00 12.28
N LEU A 22 -14.22 12.40 11.24
CA LEU A 22 -13.50 11.53 10.32
C LEU A 22 -12.37 12.26 9.58
N LYS A 23 -12.62 13.49 9.13
CA LYS A 23 -11.59 14.33 8.51
C LYS A 23 -10.43 14.60 9.47
N SER A 24 -10.72 14.95 10.72
CA SER A 24 -9.69 15.22 11.72
C SER A 24 -8.84 13.99 12.02
N ILE A 25 -9.45 12.80 12.11
CA ILE A 25 -8.73 11.54 12.28
C ILE A 25 -7.81 11.29 11.08
N ALA A 26 -8.32 11.41 9.86
CA ALA A 26 -7.52 11.23 8.64
C ALA A 26 -6.36 12.24 8.55
N ASP A 27 -6.56 13.50 8.96
CA ASP A 27 -5.50 14.51 9.00
C ASP A 27 -4.38 14.15 10.00
N ILE A 28 -4.74 13.63 11.18
CA ILE A 28 -3.76 13.18 12.16
C ILE A 28 -2.98 11.98 11.62
N VAL A 29 -3.66 11.03 10.96
CA VAL A 29 -3.00 9.88 10.32
C VAL A 29 -2.06 10.36 9.20
N ALA A 30 -2.49 11.28 8.32
CA ALA A 30 -1.65 11.84 7.27
C ALA A 30 -0.41 12.55 7.83
N PHE A 31 -0.57 13.28 8.93
CA PHE A 31 0.55 13.89 9.64
C PHE A 31 1.53 12.84 10.17
N LYS A 32 1.06 11.75 10.76
CA LYS A 32 1.93 10.64 11.20
C LYS A 32 2.69 10.00 10.05
N ILE A 33 2.02 9.77 8.91
CA ILE A 33 2.67 9.28 7.68
C ILE A 33 3.79 10.22 7.24
N SER A 34 3.58 11.54 7.28
CA SER A 34 4.60 12.54 6.93
C SER A 34 5.85 12.52 7.83
N LYS A 35 5.77 11.86 8.99
CA LYS A 35 6.89 11.68 9.92
C LYS A 35 7.52 10.29 9.83
N SER A 36 6.95 9.42 9.01
CA SER A 36 7.44 8.06 8.78
C SER A 36 8.39 8.00 7.58
N PRO A 37 9.15 6.91 7.41
CA PRO A 37 9.89 6.64 6.17
C PRO A 37 9.00 6.55 4.91
N ASP A 38 7.68 6.48 5.06
CA ASP A 38 6.71 6.36 3.98
C ASP A 38 6.16 7.69 3.49
N ASP A 39 6.76 8.83 3.86
CA ASP A 39 6.37 10.13 3.36
C ASP A 39 6.48 10.20 1.82
N ARG A 40 5.34 10.38 1.14
CA ARG A 40 5.23 10.54 -0.32
C ARG A 40 4.72 11.93 -0.71
N GLY A 41 4.84 12.89 0.20
CA GLY A 41 4.34 14.25 0.06
C GLY A 41 2.88 14.40 0.52
N PRO A 42 2.45 15.65 0.81
CA PRO A 42 1.20 15.92 1.51
C PRO A 42 -0.05 15.30 0.89
N GLU A 43 -0.19 15.40 -0.45
CA GLU A 43 -1.35 14.88 -1.18
C GLU A 43 -1.44 13.35 -1.11
N ASN A 44 -0.32 12.66 -1.37
CA ASN A 44 -0.28 11.19 -1.33
C ASN A 44 -0.47 10.65 0.10
N ASN A 45 0.07 11.34 1.10
CA ASN A 45 -0.10 10.98 2.51
C ASN A 45 -1.56 11.13 2.92
N PHE A 46 -2.22 12.22 2.52
CA PHE A 46 -3.64 12.43 2.81
C PHE A 46 -4.50 11.37 2.14
N LEU A 47 -4.29 11.08 0.84
CA LEU A 47 -5.02 10.02 0.15
C LEU A 47 -4.84 8.64 0.83
N SER A 48 -3.64 8.34 1.32
CA SER A 48 -3.36 7.08 2.02
C SER A 48 -4.05 7.03 3.38
N ALA A 49 -4.05 8.14 4.12
CA ALA A 49 -4.73 8.26 5.40
C ALA A 49 -6.26 8.19 5.26
N GLU A 50 -6.81 8.85 4.24
CA GLU A 50 -8.24 8.85 3.91
C GLU A 50 -8.74 7.43 3.65
N GLU A 51 -8.02 6.69 2.80
CA GLU A 51 -8.34 5.31 2.46
C GLU A 51 -8.19 4.38 3.66
N THR A 52 -7.08 4.46 4.39
CA THR A 52 -6.84 3.63 5.58
C THR A 52 -7.91 3.86 6.65
N THR A 53 -8.27 5.12 6.90
CA THR A 53 -9.33 5.47 7.86
C THR A 53 -10.66 4.86 7.43
N ALA A 54 -11.01 4.98 6.15
CA ALA A 54 -12.24 4.40 5.62
C ALA A 54 -12.26 2.87 5.69
N GLU A 55 -11.14 2.21 5.38
CA GLU A 55 -11.00 0.75 5.44
C GLU A 55 -11.10 0.25 6.88
N TYR A 56 -10.35 0.84 7.81
CA TYR A 56 -10.40 0.46 9.22
C TYR A 56 -11.83 0.55 9.76
N ILE A 57 -12.53 1.65 9.48
CA ILE A 57 -13.89 1.85 9.99
C ILE A 57 -14.86 0.84 9.36
N SER A 58 -14.79 0.65 8.05
CA SER A 58 -15.63 -0.31 7.30
C SER A 58 -15.43 -1.75 7.76
N GLU A 59 -14.20 -2.12 8.13
CA GLU A 59 -13.87 -3.47 8.58
C GLU A 59 -14.27 -3.73 10.04
N ASN A 60 -14.22 -2.70 10.90
CA ASN A 60 -14.37 -2.87 12.35
C ASN A 60 -15.75 -2.42 12.89
N PHE A 61 -16.55 -1.68 12.12
CA PHE A 61 -17.85 -1.19 12.57
C PHE A 61 -18.94 -1.44 11.52
N SER A 62 -20.12 -1.84 11.97
CA SER A 62 -21.27 -2.09 11.10
C SER A 62 -22.01 -0.79 10.77
N THR A 63 -21.95 0.21 11.65
CA THR A 63 -22.62 1.51 11.51
C THR A 63 -21.76 2.67 12.02
N MET A 64 -22.08 3.90 11.60
CA MET A 64 -21.42 5.09 12.14
C MET A 64 -21.73 5.31 13.62
N ASP A 65 -22.90 4.86 14.08
CA ASP A 65 -23.28 4.96 15.50
C ASP A 65 -22.35 4.11 16.37
N GLU A 66 -22.01 2.89 15.93
CA GLU A 66 -21.05 2.02 16.63
C GLU A 66 -19.65 2.64 16.66
N PHE A 67 -19.21 3.23 15.56
CA PHE A 67 -17.95 3.97 15.49
C PHE A 67 -17.94 5.15 16.48
N ASN A 68 -19.00 5.96 16.49
CA ASN A 68 -19.12 7.12 17.38
C ASN A 68 -19.16 6.70 18.85
N GLU A 69 -19.83 5.59 19.17
CA GLU A 69 -19.84 5.03 20.52
C GLU A 69 -18.43 4.58 20.92
N LYS A 70 -17.69 3.90 20.03
CA LYS A 70 -16.29 3.54 20.30
C LYS A 70 -15.42 4.77 20.51
N LEU A 71 -15.59 5.81 19.69
CA LEU A 71 -14.85 7.06 19.83
C LEU A 71 -15.11 7.72 21.19
N SER A 72 -16.37 7.81 21.63
CA SER A 72 -16.72 8.36 22.94
C SER A 72 -16.14 7.59 24.12
N LYS A 73 -15.86 6.29 23.95
CA LYS A 73 -15.22 5.44 24.98
C LYS A 73 -13.71 5.60 25.04
N LEU A 74 -13.07 6.17 24.01
CA LEU A 74 -11.63 6.40 23.99
C LEU A 74 -11.26 7.65 24.79
N ASP A 75 -11.91 8.77 24.52
CA ASP A 75 -11.90 10.02 25.30
C ASP A 75 -12.87 11.03 24.63
N GLU A 76 -13.15 12.15 25.27
CA GLU A 76 -13.95 13.23 24.68
C GLU A 76 -13.11 14.13 23.73
N GLY A 77 -13.76 14.58 22.66
CA GLY A 77 -13.21 15.60 21.76
C GLY A 77 -11.89 15.21 21.11
N ALA A 78 -10.91 16.12 21.15
CA ALA A 78 -9.65 15.99 20.42
C ALA A 78 -8.80 14.79 20.88
N LYS A 79 -8.85 14.42 22.17
CA LYS A 79 -8.09 13.27 22.69
C LYS A 79 -8.62 11.96 22.15
N GLY A 80 -9.95 11.81 22.05
CA GLY A 80 -10.58 10.63 21.47
C GLY A 80 -10.22 10.48 20.00
N MET A 81 -10.23 11.59 19.25
CA MET A 81 -9.79 11.60 17.84
C MET A 81 -8.33 11.20 17.69
N GLN A 82 -7.45 11.69 18.57
CA GLN A 82 -6.03 11.34 18.54
C GLN A 82 -5.79 9.86 18.86
N ALA A 83 -6.46 9.32 19.87
CA ALA A 83 -6.40 7.90 20.20
C ALA A 83 -6.94 7.01 19.06
N MET A 84 -8.03 7.42 18.41
CA MET A 84 -8.54 6.70 17.25
C MET A 84 -7.57 6.79 16.07
N ALA A 85 -6.95 7.96 15.83
CA ALA A 85 -5.94 8.11 14.80
C ALA A 85 -4.69 7.27 15.08
N ASP A 86 -4.29 7.09 16.35
CA ASP A 86 -3.22 6.16 16.72
C ASP A 86 -3.59 4.72 16.35
N ILE A 87 -4.82 4.28 16.61
CA ILE A 87 -5.30 2.94 16.24
C ILE A 87 -5.34 2.77 14.72
N VAL A 88 -5.86 3.75 13.98
CA VAL A 88 -5.90 3.72 12.52
C VAL A 88 -4.50 3.74 11.92
N TYR A 89 -3.58 4.51 12.51
CA TYR A 89 -2.19 4.55 12.07
C TYR A 89 -1.47 3.23 12.37
N GLN A 90 -1.74 2.58 13.51
CA GLN A 90 -1.24 1.23 13.76
C GLN A 90 -1.80 0.24 12.74
N TYR A 91 -3.10 0.32 12.44
CA TYR A 91 -3.70 -0.48 11.37
C TYR A 91 -3.06 -0.19 10.00
N TYR A 92 -2.71 1.06 9.72
CA TYR A 92 -1.95 1.44 8.53
C TYR A 92 -0.58 0.76 8.51
N GLU A 93 0.15 0.73 9.63
CA GLU A 93 1.46 0.08 9.74
C GLU A 93 1.37 -1.45 9.68
N ASP A 94 0.32 -2.04 10.27
CA ASP A 94 0.09 -3.48 10.35
C ASP A 94 -0.48 -4.08 9.06
N LYS A 95 -1.09 -3.26 8.19
CA LYS A 95 -1.62 -3.76 6.92
C LYS A 95 -0.49 -4.26 6.03
N ASP A 96 -0.80 -5.23 5.18
CA ASP A 96 0.08 -5.98 4.26
C ASP A 96 0.78 -5.05 3.23
N ARG A 97 1.66 -4.20 3.76
CA ARG A 97 2.29 -3.08 3.09
C ARG A 97 3.47 -3.56 2.31
N LEU A 98 3.53 -3.13 1.06
CA LEU A 98 4.61 -3.48 0.18
C LEU A 98 5.77 -2.49 0.36
N SER A 99 6.29 -2.31 1.58
CA SER A 99 7.51 -1.51 1.78
C SER A 99 8.70 -2.18 1.07
N PHE A 100 9.79 -1.43 0.83
CA PHE A 100 10.96 -1.99 0.14
C PHE A 100 11.48 -3.25 0.84
N ASP A 101 11.65 -3.20 2.16
CA ASP A 101 12.17 -4.32 2.93
C ASP A 101 11.19 -5.48 3.01
N VAL A 102 9.88 -5.21 3.09
CA VAL A 102 8.84 -6.26 3.07
C VAL A 102 8.85 -6.98 1.72
N VAL A 103 8.78 -6.25 0.60
CA VAL A 103 8.81 -6.86 -0.73
C VAL A 103 10.09 -7.65 -0.96
N LYS A 104 11.22 -7.12 -0.50
CA LYS A 104 12.52 -7.79 -0.60
C LYS A 104 12.54 -9.08 0.23
N ASP A 105 12.06 -9.06 1.47
CA ASP A 105 11.96 -10.23 2.33
C ASP A 105 11.02 -11.28 1.72
N ASP A 106 9.85 -10.87 1.21
CA ASP A 106 8.87 -11.77 0.60
C ASP A 106 9.44 -12.52 -0.62
N ILE A 107 10.26 -11.84 -1.43
CA ILE A 107 10.97 -12.43 -2.56
C ILE A 107 12.06 -13.40 -2.07
N SER A 108 12.92 -12.97 -1.13
CA SER A 108 14.06 -13.76 -0.63
C SER A 108 13.60 -15.03 0.10
N SER A 109 12.57 -14.89 0.94
CA SER A 109 12.01 -15.97 1.76
C SER A 109 11.01 -16.85 0.99
N LYS A 110 10.70 -16.49 -0.27
CA LYS A 110 9.72 -17.17 -1.13
C LYS A 110 8.31 -17.20 -0.54
N LYS A 111 7.97 -16.27 0.37
CA LYS A 111 6.62 -16.11 0.92
C LYS A 111 5.61 -15.69 -0.16
N ASP A 112 6.04 -14.87 -1.12
CA ASP A 112 5.21 -14.44 -2.24
C ASP A 112 5.73 -15.00 -3.57
N ILE A 113 5.07 -16.05 -4.06
CA ILE A 113 5.41 -16.73 -5.31
C ILE A 113 5.24 -15.80 -6.52
N THR A 114 4.26 -14.89 -6.48
CA THR A 114 3.99 -13.96 -7.58
C THR A 114 5.13 -12.97 -7.71
N LEU A 115 5.53 -12.32 -6.61
CA LEU A 115 6.67 -11.41 -6.59
C LEU A 115 7.96 -12.13 -6.97
N LYS A 116 8.19 -13.34 -6.45
CA LYS A 116 9.34 -14.16 -6.83
C LYS A 116 9.39 -14.48 -8.32
N THR A 117 8.25 -14.84 -8.92
CA THR A 117 8.15 -15.13 -10.35
C THR A 117 8.45 -13.89 -11.19
N ILE A 118 7.92 -12.73 -10.81
CA ILE A 118 8.24 -11.45 -11.46
C ILE A 118 9.74 -11.18 -11.37
N THR A 119 10.36 -11.37 -10.21
CA THR A 119 11.81 -11.23 -10.02
C THR A 119 12.60 -12.15 -10.93
N ASP A 120 12.20 -13.42 -11.06
CA ASP A 120 12.89 -14.39 -11.93
C ASP A 120 12.81 -13.99 -13.41
N LEU A 121 11.65 -13.49 -13.85
CA LEU A 121 11.47 -12.97 -15.21
C LEU A 121 12.38 -11.76 -15.48
N ILE A 122 12.55 -10.87 -14.50
CA ILE A 122 13.45 -9.72 -14.62
C ILE A 122 14.91 -10.17 -14.59
N ALA A 123 15.30 -11.11 -13.72
CA ALA A 123 16.65 -11.66 -13.68
C ALA A 123 17.03 -12.34 -15.00
N TYR A 124 16.09 -13.05 -15.61
CA TYR A 124 16.24 -13.62 -16.94
C TYR A 124 16.45 -12.53 -17.99
N LYS A 125 15.67 -11.44 -17.98
CA LYS A 125 15.87 -10.29 -18.88
C LYS A 125 17.24 -9.64 -18.69
N ILE A 126 17.71 -9.47 -17.45
CA ILE A 126 19.06 -8.95 -17.17
C ILE A 126 20.12 -9.86 -17.79
N SER A 127 19.98 -11.18 -17.66
CA SER A 127 20.92 -12.16 -18.25
C SER A 127 20.98 -12.10 -19.79
N GLN A 128 19.93 -11.58 -20.44
CA GLN A 128 19.88 -11.39 -21.89
C GLN A 128 20.40 -10.01 -22.32
N SER A 129 20.80 -9.15 -21.38
CA SER A 129 21.20 -7.77 -21.64
C SER A 129 22.71 -7.58 -21.48
N SER A 130 23.22 -6.41 -21.89
CA SER A 130 24.60 -6.01 -21.64
C SER A 130 24.95 -5.86 -20.15
N ASN A 131 23.94 -5.89 -19.27
CA ASN A 131 24.10 -5.75 -17.83
C ASN A 131 24.22 -7.10 -17.12
N ASP A 132 24.36 -8.21 -17.85
CA ASP A 132 24.56 -9.54 -17.27
C ASP A 132 25.82 -9.57 -16.39
N LYS A 133 25.64 -9.96 -15.13
CA LYS A 133 26.70 -10.13 -14.11
C LYS A 133 26.69 -11.54 -13.51
N GLY A 134 26.01 -12.48 -14.16
CA GLY A 134 25.82 -13.84 -13.69
C GLY A 134 24.57 -14.02 -12.82
N PRO A 135 24.09 -15.26 -12.65
CA PRO A 135 22.76 -15.55 -12.10
C PRO A 135 22.47 -14.92 -10.73
N ASP A 136 23.42 -15.00 -9.79
CA ASP A 136 23.22 -14.49 -8.43
C ASP A 136 23.12 -12.97 -8.38
N LEU A 137 24.03 -12.27 -9.08
CA LEU A 137 24.02 -10.81 -9.14
C LEU A 137 22.82 -10.29 -9.93
N ASN A 138 22.43 -10.98 -11.01
CA ASN A 138 21.22 -10.64 -11.76
C ASN A 138 19.96 -10.78 -10.90
N PHE A 139 19.88 -11.83 -10.07
CA PHE A 139 18.77 -12.00 -9.14
C PHE A 139 18.73 -10.89 -8.09
N ILE A 140 19.86 -10.53 -7.48
CA ILE A 140 19.94 -9.43 -6.50
C ILE A 140 19.51 -8.09 -7.13
N SER A 141 19.97 -7.80 -8.36
CA SER A 141 19.54 -6.61 -9.09
C SER A 141 18.04 -6.63 -9.40
N ALA A 142 17.52 -7.75 -9.91
CA ALA A 142 16.11 -7.92 -10.20
C ALA A 142 15.23 -7.76 -8.95
N GLN A 143 15.65 -8.35 -7.83
CA GLN A 143 14.97 -8.21 -6.55
C GLN A 143 14.91 -6.75 -6.12
N THR A 144 16.02 -6.02 -6.25
CA THR A 144 16.09 -4.59 -5.92
C THR A 144 15.15 -3.77 -6.81
N PHE A 145 15.09 -4.08 -8.11
CA PHE A 145 14.18 -3.41 -9.04
C PHE A 145 12.72 -3.63 -8.68
N VAL A 146 12.33 -4.88 -8.36
CA VAL A 146 10.97 -5.21 -7.93
C VAL A 146 10.63 -4.51 -6.62
N ALA A 147 11.49 -4.62 -5.60
CA ALA A 147 11.27 -4.01 -4.30
C ALA A 147 11.13 -2.49 -4.40
N GLU A 148 11.97 -1.83 -5.21
CA GLU A 148 11.87 -0.38 -5.41
C GLU A 148 10.60 0.00 -6.18
N TYR A 149 10.32 -0.64 -7.31
CA TYR A 149 9.15 -0.29 -8.11
C TYR A 149 7.87 -0.55 -7.33
N VAL A 150 7.75 -1.73 -6.72
CA VAL A 150 6.53 -2.13 -6.04
C VAL A 150 6.28 -1.21 -4.85
N SER A 151 7.29 -0.95 -4.03
CA SER A 151 7.10 -0.11 -2.84
C SER A 151 6.77 1.34 -3.17
N ARG A 152 7.31 1.90 -4.26
CA ARG A 152 6.97 3.25 -4.70
C ARG A 152 5.57 3.36 -5.31
N ASN A 153 5.12 2.33 -6.01
CA ASN A 153 3.92 2.40 -6.86
C ASN A 153 2.67 1.74 -6.27
N PHE A 154 2.82 0.91 -5.23
CA PHE A 154 1.70 0.23 -4.57
C PHE A 154 1.78 0.43 -3.07
N ARG A 155 0.62 0.59 -2.43
CA ARG A 155 0.50 0.75 -0.98
C ARG A 155 0.44 -0.60 -0.29
N ASN A 156 -0.29 -1.54 -0.89
CA ASN A 156 -0.57 -2.86 -0.34
C ASN A 156 -0.71 -3.91 -1.44
N LYS A 157 -0.79 -5.17 -1.03
CA LYS A 157 -0.93 -6.33 -1.92
C LYS A 157 -2.17 -6.28 -2.81
N THR A 158 -3.31 -5.83 -2.28
CA THR A 158 -4.57 -5.69 -3.06
C THR A 158 -4.42 -4.77 -4.25
N GLU A 159 -3.74 -3.62 -4.10
CA GLU A 159 -3.46 -2.71 -5.21
C GLU A 159 -2.55 -3.34 -6.27
N LEU A 160 -1.51 -4.05 -5.83
CA LEU A 160 -0.61 -4.77 -6.72
C LEU A 160 -1.36 -5.85 -7.51
N GLU A 161 -2.18 -6.67 -6.84
CA GLU A 161 -3.00 -7.72 -7.46
C GLU A 161 -4.02 -7.12 -8.46
N ASN A 162 -4.64 -6.00 -8.10
CA ASN A 162 -5.53 -5.27 -9.01
C ASN A 162 -4.79 -4.76 -10.25
N LYS A 163 -3.54 -4.32 -10.14
CA LYS A 163 -2.72 -3.94 -11.29
C LYS A 163 -2.36 -5.15 -12.14
N LEU A 164 -1.92 -6.24 -11.53
CA LEU A 164 -1.54 -7.47 -12.22
C LEU A 164 -2.72 -8.05 -13.01
N SER A 165 -3.91 -8.10 -12.41
CA SER A 165 -5.13 -8.62 -13.07
C SER A 165 -5.50 -7.84 -14.34
N LYS A 166 -5.24 -6.53 -14.37
CA LYS A 166 -5.48 -5.66 -15.54
C LYS A 166 -4.47 -5.86 -16.68
N LEU A 167 -3.28 -6.40 -16.38
CA LEU A 167 -2.23 -6.64 -17.38
C LEU A 167 -2.41 -7.96 -18.13
N GLY A 168 -3.26 -8.85 -17.63
CA GLY A 168 -3.58 -10.13 -18.26
C GLY A 168 -3.59 -11.26 -17.24
N LYS A 169 -4.11 -12.41 -17.66
CA LYS A 169 -4.13 -13.62 -16.82
C LYS A 169 -2.77 -14.32 -16.83
N ASP A 170 -2.47 -14.98 -15.72
CA ASP A 170 -1.34 -15.90 -15.55
C ASP A 170 0.01 -15.28 -15.99
N MET A 171 0.87 -16.07 -16.63
CA MET A 171 2.22 -15.65 -17.04
C MET A 171 2.25 -14.49 -18.03
N LYS A 172 1.16 -14.22 -18.76
CA LYS A 172 1.12 -13.06 -19.67
C LYS A 172 1.10 -11.76 -18.88
N GLY A 173 0.27 -11.68 -17.83
CA GLY A 173 0.21 -10.51 -16.94
C GLY A 173 1.52 -10.31 -16.17
N LEU A 174 2.10 -11.40 -15.67
CA LEU A 174 3.37 -11.36 -14.93
C LEU A 174 4.53 -10.90 -15.82
N ASN A 175 4.63 -11.38 -17.06
CA ASN A 175 5.63 -10.91 -18.01
C ASN A 175 5.47 -9.43 -18.35
N ALA A 176 4.24 -8.98 -18.63
CA ALA A 176 3.98 -7.57 -18.91
C ALA A 176 4.33 -6.67 -17.72
N PHE A 177 4.07 -7.11 -16.50
CA PHE A 177 4.47 -6.38 -15.30
C PHE A 177 6.00 -6.37 -15.13
N ALA A 178 6.67 -7.51 -15.35
CA ALA A 178 8.13 -7.59 -15.34
C ALA A 178 8.78 -6.64 -16.34
N ASP A 179 8.20 -6.48 -17.54
CA ASP A 179 8.64 -5.49 -18.53
C ASP A 179 8.51 -4.06 -18.02
N ILE A 180 7.40 -3.73 -17.36
CA ILE A 180 7.18 -2.39 -16.78
C ILE A 180 8.26 -2.10 -15.72
N VAL A 181 8.49 -3.04 -14.80
CA VAL A 181 9.49 -2.88 -13.72
C VAL A 181 10.89 -2.75 -14.30
N TYR A 182 11.30 -3.66 -15.20
CA TYR A 182 12.62 -3.64 -15.81
C TYR A 182 12.88 -2.34 -16.57
N ASN A 183 11.92 -1.89 -17.38
CA ASN A 183 12.04 -0.65 -18.13
C ASN A 183 12.08 0.58 -17.22
N TYR A 184 11.31 0.59 -16.13
CA TYR A 184 11.39 1.67 -15.13
C TYR A 184 12.80 1.76 -14.53
N SER A 185 13.37 0.64 -14.12
CA SER A 185 14.67 0.60 -13.46
C SER A 185 15.82 0.94 -14.41
N VAL A 186 15.83 0.40 -15.63
CA VAL A 186 16.93 0.64 -16.60
C VAL A 186 16.90 2.06 -17.19
N ASN A 187 15.72 2.67 -17.32
CA ASN A 187 15.62 4.06 -17.81
C ASN A 187 15.84 5.12 -16.73
N LYS A 188 15.90 4.74 -15.45
CA LYS A 188 16.20 5.66 -14.35
C LYS A 188 17.68 6.03 -14.28
N ASP A 189 18.56 5.20 -14.85
CA ASP A 189 20.01 5.41 -14.91
C ASP A 189 20.48 6.12 -16.20
N ARG A 190 19.57 6.75 -16.94
CA ARG A 190 19.85 7.60 -18.13
C ARG A 190 19.36 9.01 -17.90
#